data_AF-A0A970FUA1-F1
#
_entry.id   AF-A0A970FUA1-F1
#
_cell.length_a   1.000
_cell.length_b   1.000
_cell.length_c   1.000
_cell.angle_alpha   90.00
_cell.angle_beta   90.00
_cell.angle_gamma   90.00
#
_symmetry.space_group_name_H-M   'P 1'
#
loop_
_entity.id
_entity.type
_entity.pdbx_description
1 polymer ?
#
loop_
_entity_poly.entity_id
_entity_poly.type
_entity_poly.pdbx_seq_one_letter_code
_entity_poly.pdbx_strand_id
1 'polypeptide(L)'
;MQFFDVEGHARSLLPEGRQWRLIWADEFDGTVLDRNKWDYRLHLMHERHRPFTTMGVELRDDSCVRLTLIKENGHYYSPHLQTGYNFMDETPANGQYRKFT
;
A
#
# COMPACT_ATOMS: atom_id res chain seq x y z
N MET A 1 2.43 -28.71 13.75
CA MET A 1 1.88 -27.64 12.88
C MET A 1 1.15 -26.61 13.74
N GLN A 2 1.45 -25.32 13.56
CA GLN A 2 0.79 -24.22 14.28
C GLN A 2 -0.06 -23.41 13.30
N PHE A 3 -1.08 -22.72 13.82
CA PHE A 3 -2.02 -21.94 13.02
C PHE A 3 -2.16 -20.52 13.59
N PHE A 4 -2.46 -19.58 12.71
CA PHE A 4 -2.93 -18.24 13.08
C PHE A 4 -4.32 -18.04 12.47
N ASP A 5 -5.27 -17.63 13.30
CA ASP A 5 -6.67 -17.47 12.91
C ASP A 5 -7.02 -15.97 12.86
N VAL A 6 -7.69 -15.57 11.77
CA VAL A 6 -8.41 -14.30 11.66
C VAL A 6 -9.87 -14.65 11.48
N GLU A 7 -10.75 -13.99 12.24
CA GLU A 7 -12.20 -14.23 12.15
C GLU A 7 -12.69 -13.99 10.71
N GLY A 8 -13.49 -14.93 10.18
CA GLY A 8 -14.01 -14.86 8.81
C GLY A 8 -13.06 -15.37 7.72
N HIS A 9 -11.80 -15.72 8.05
CA HIS A 9 -10.78 -16.11 7.07
C HIS A 9 -10.27 -17.53 7.23
N ALA A 10 -9.64 -18.03 6.16
CA ALA A 10 -8.91 -19.29 6.22
C ALA A 10 -7.68 -19.17 7.13
N ARG A 11 -7.43 -20.21 7.92
CA ARG A 11 -6.28 -20.25 8.84
C ARG A 11 -4.94 -20.14 8.11
N SER A 12 -4.04 -19.33 8.65
CA SER A 12 -2.65 -19.27 8.18
C SER A 12 -1.83 -20.41 8.76
N LEU A 13 -1.01 -21.05 7.93
CA LEU A 13 -0.08 -22.12 8.34
C LEU A 13 1.22 -21.50 8.85
N LEU A 14 1.59 -21.79 10.09
CA LEU A 14 2.83 -21.28 10.67
C LEU A 14 3.94 -22.36 10.64
N PRO A 15 5.19 -21.98 10.29
CA PRO A 15 6.32 -22.91 10.29
C PRO A 15 6.57 -23.53 11.67
N GLU A 16 6.93 -24.81 11.69
CA GLU A 16 7.23 -25.54 12.92
C GLU A 16 8.55 -25.11 13.58
N GLY A 17 8.75 -25.51 14.84
CA GLY A 17 10.02 -25.31 15.55
C GLY A 17 10.25 -23.90 16.11
N ARG A 18 9.31 -22.97 15.92
CA ARG A 18 9.32 -21.63 16.53
C ARG A 18 7.92 -21.19 16.96
N GLN A 19 7.86 -20.15 17.80
CA GLN A 19 6.63 -19.44 18.10
C GLN A 19 6.60 -18.17 17.25
N TRP A 20 5.73 -18.14 16.25
CA TRP A 20 5.57 -16.98 15.38
C TRP A 20 4.56 -16.00 15.96
N ARG A 21 4.86 -14.70 15.83
CA ARG A 21 3.94 -13.61 16.21
C ARG A 21 3.69 -12.76 14.97
N LEU A 22 2.43 -12.60 14.60
CA LEU A 22 2.04 -11.66 13.56
C LEU A 22 2.27 -10.22 14.05
N ILE A 23 3.00 -9.43 13.26
CA ILE A 23 3.33 -8.03 13.62
C ILE A 23 2.61 -7.01 12.74
N TRP A 24 2.12 -7.43 11.57
CA TRP A 24 1.43 -6.57 10.62
C TRP A 24 0.63 -7.44 9.64
N ALA A 25 -0.61 -7.07 9.36
CA ALA A 25 -1.48 -7.70 8.37
C ALA A 25 -2.64 -6.78 8.00
N ASP A 26 -3.22 -7.04 6.84
CA ASP A 26 -4.49 -6.48 6.42
C ASP A 26 -5.19 -7.49 5.51
N GLU A 27 -6.39 -7.93 5.88
CA GLU A 27 -7.18 -8.87 5.08
C GLU A 27 -8.05 -8.13 4.04
N PHE A 28 -8.04 -6.79 4.07
CA PHE A 28 -8.82 -5.93 3.16
C PHE A 28 -10.33 -6.15 3.24
N ASP A 29 -10.83 -6.49 4.42
CA ASP A 29 -12.26 -6.55 4.69
C ASP A 29 -12.88 -5.14 4.74
N GLY A 30 -14.17 -5.05 4.42
CA GLY A 30 -14.88 -3.77 4.33
C GLY A 30 -14.72 -3.07 2.98
N THR A 31 -15.06 -1.78 2.96
CA THR A 31 -15.19 -0.99 1.73
C THR A 31 -14.29 0.24 1.69
N VAL A 32 -13.42 0.42 2.68
CA VAL A 32 -12.56 1.60 2.84
C VAL A 32 -11.15 1.15 3.21
N LEU A 33 -10.15 1.71 2.53
CA LEU A 33 -8.75 1.44 2.83
C LEU A 33 -8.41 1.92 4.25
N ASP A 34 -7.82 1.05 5.07
CA ASP A 34 -7.33 1.42 6.40
C ASP A 34 -6.09 2.32 6.30
N ARG A 35 -6.29 3.62 6.48
CA ARG A 35 -5.25 4.64 6.40
C ARG A 35 -4.30 4.67 7.60
N ASN A 36 -4.56 3.90 8.65
CA ASN A 36 -3.60 3.70 9.73
C ASN A 36 -2.54 2.64 9.38
N LYS A 37 -2.83 1.77 8.40
CA LYS A 37 -1.90 0.74 7.90
C LYS A 37 -1.24 1.13 6.58
N TRP A 38 -1.99 1.81 5.72
CA TRP A 38 -1.60 2.12 4.34
C TRP A 38 -1.61 3.60 4.05
N ASP A 39 -0.63 4.04 3.26
CA ASP A 39 -0.64 5.34 2.62
C ASP A 39 -0.47 5.21 1.10
N TYR A 40 -0.80 6.28 0.39
CA TYR A 40 -0.60 6.36 -1.05
C TYR A 40 0.81 6.86 -1.34
N ARG A 41 1.52 6.15 -2.21
CA ARG A 41 2.78 6.62 -2.75
C ARG A 41 2.53 7.52 -3.95
N LEU A 42 2.85 8.81 -3.80
CA LEU A 42 2.60 9.83 -4.82
C LEU A 42 3.89 10.45 -5.38
N HIS A 43 5.03 10.13 -4.78
CA HIS A 43 6.32 10.73 -5.08
C HIS A 43 7.34 9.67 -5.50
N LEU A 44 8.37 10.11 -6.21
CA LEU A 44 9.53 9.32 -6.58
C LEU A 44 10.75 10.23 -6.51
N MET A 45 11.75 9.86 -5.70
CA MET A 45 12.98 10.64 -5.54
C MET A 45 12.72 12.11 -5.19
N HIS A 46 11.88 12.35 -4.17
CA HIS A 46 11.47 13.66 -3.67
C HIS A 46 10.60 14.51 -4.60
N GLU A 47 10.20 13.98 -5.76
CA GLU A 47 9.37 14.70 -6.74
C GLU A 47 8.00 14.07 -6.89
N ARG A 48 6.95 14.90 -7.05
CA ARG A 48 5.60 14.41 -7.31
C ARG A 48 5.57 13.71 -8.66
N HIS A 49 5.28 12.41 -8.66
CA HIS A 49 5.19 11.65 -9.90
C HIS A 49 3.74 11.68 -10.40
N ARG A 50 3.49 12.46 -11.45
CA ARG A 50 2.13 12.72 -11.98
C ARG A 50 1.30 11.46 -12.27
N PRO A 51 1.87 10.35 -12.81
CA PRO A 51 1.12 9.11 -13.02
C PRO A 51 0.66 8.42 -11.73
N PHE A 52 1.27 8.70 -10.58
CA PHE A 52 0.84 8.12 -9.31
C PHE A 52 -0.37 8.86 -8.75
N THR A 53 -1.44 8.10 -8.51
CA THR A 53 -2.76 8.63 -8.14
C THR A 53 -3.32 7.92 -6.92
N THR A 54 -4.29 8.55 -6.26
CA THR A 54 -5.11 7.92 -5.22
C THR A 54 -6.34 7.22 -5.81
N MET A 55 -6.65 7.47 -7.09
CA MET A 55 -7.77 6.86 -7.79
C MET A 55 -7.49 5.39 -8.12
N GLY A 56 -8.55 4.58 -8.20
CA GLY A 56 -8.45 3.18 -8.62
C GLY A 56 -8.07 2.20 -7.52
N VAL A 57 -7.99 2.64 -6.26
CA VAL A 57 -7.98 1.75 -5.09
C VAL A 57 -9.41 1.49 -4.65
N GLU A 58 -9.84 0.24 -4.70
CA GLU A 58 -11.20 -0.16 -4.33
C GLU A 58 -11.19 -1.39 -3.42
N LEU A 59 -12.01 -1.35 -2.38
CA LEU A 59 -12.37 -2.50 -1.55
C LEU A 59 -13.88 -2.72 -1.70
N ARG A 60 -14.29 -3.99 -1.78
CA ARG A 60 -15.69 -4.37 -2.08
C ARG A 60 -16.25 -5.38 -1.07
N ASP A 61 -15.72 -5.39 0.15
CA ASP A 61 -16.10 -6.31 1.22
C ASP A 61 -15.98 -7.78 0.83
N ASP A 62 -14.99 -8.09 0.00
CA ASP A 62 -14.68 -9.43 -0.49
C ASP A 62 -13.21 -9.80 -0.26
N SER A 63 -12.63 -9.18 0.78
CA SER A 63 -11.29 -9.48 1.27
C SER A 63 -10.20 -9.31 0.19
N CYS A 64 -10.39 -8.31 -0.67
CA CYS A 64 -9.52 -8.05 -1.82
C CYS A 64 -9.36 -6.54 -2.03
N VAL A 65 -8.10 -6.08 -2.06
CA VAL A 65 -7.76 -4.78 -2.62
C VAL A 65 -7.66 -4.87 -4.14
N ARG A 66 -8.33 -3.96 -4.84
CA ARG A 66 -8.21 -3.80 -6.29
C ARG A 66 -7.44 -2.53 -6.60
N LEU A 67 -6.42 -2.68 -7.44
CA LEU A 67 -5.60 -1.60 -7.95
C LEU A 67 -5.82 -1.49 -9.46
N THR A 68 -6.60 -0.48 -9.88
CA THR A 68 -7.04 -0.33 -11.26
C THR A 68 -6.25 0.78 -11.96
N LEU A 69 -5.73 0.48 -13.15
CA LEU A 69 -5.12 1.49 -14.03
C LEU A 69 -6.21 2.43 -14.55
N ILE A 70 -6.04 3.71 -14.32
CA ILE A 70 -6.98 4.74 -14.78
C ILE A 70 -6.45 5.36 -16.07
N LYS A 71 -7.31 5.47 -17.08
CA LYS A 71 -7.03 6.20 -18.33
C LYS A 71 -7.88 7.46 -18.38
N GLU A 72 -7.24 8.62 -18.41
CA GLU A 72 -7.91 9.92 -18.48
C GLU A 72 -7.15 10.84 -19.44
N ASN A 73 -7.86 11.48 -20.37
CA ASN A 73 -7.28 12.43 -21.33
C ASN A 73 -6.05 11.90 -22.09
N GLY A 74 -6.06 10.60 -22.43
CA GLY A 74 -4.94 9.95 -23.13
C GLY A 74 -3.74 9.60 -22.25
N HIS A 75 -3.78 9.92 -20.96
CA HIS A 75 -2.76 9.56 -19.98
C HIS A 75 -3.20 8.37 -19.13
N TYR A 76 -2.22 7.65 -18.59
CA TYR A 76 -2.43 6.52 -17.68
C TYR A 76 -1.94 6.86 -16.28
N TYR A 77 -2.71 6.46 -15.28
CA TYR A 77 -2.44 6.69 -13.87
C TYR A 77 -2.60 5.39 -13.10
N SER A 78 -1.69 5.12 -12.18
CA SER A 78 -1.70 3.91 -11.36
C SER A 78 -1.75 4.27 -9.87
N PRO A 79 -2.57 3.57 -9.07
CA PRO A 79 -2.48 3.65 -7.62
C PRO A 79 -1.30 2.81 -7.11
N HIS A 80 -0.55 3.38 -6.17
CA HIS A 80 0.54 2.71 -5.47
C HIS A 80 0.33 2.88 -3.97
N LEU A 81 0.27 1.77 -3.24
CA LEU A 81 0.15 1.76 -1.77
C LEU A 81 1.51 1.47 -1.13
N GLN A 82 1.72 2.02 0.06
CA GLN A 82 2.89 1.77 0.88
C GLN A 82 2.50 1.59 2.34
N THR A 83 3.29 0.80 3.07
CA THR A 83 3.18 0.68 4.52
C THR A 83 4.10 1.69 5.18
N GLY A 84 3.56 2.45 6.15
CA GLY A 84 4.31 3.53 6.79
C GLY A 84 4.67 4.64 5.79
N TYR A 85 5.95 5.01 5.76
CA TYR A 85 6.42 6.19 5.03
C TYR A 85 7.86 5.99 4.51
N ASN A 86 8.12 6.43 3.29
CA ASN A 86 9.46 6.47 2.69
C ASN A 86 9.99 7.90 2.65
N PHE A 87 11.18 8.16 3.20
CA PHE A 87 11.77 9.51 3.22
C PHE A 87 11.93 10.15 1.83
N MET A 88 12.03 9.32 0.77
CA MET A 88 12.08 9.79 -0.61
C MET A 88 10.72 10.25 -1.16
N ASP A 89 9.65 10.15 -0.38
CA ASP A 89 8.32 10.60 -0.76
C ASP A 89 7.98 12.00 -0.22
N GLU A 90 8.84 12.59 0.62
CA GLU A 90 8.75 14.01 1.01
C GLU A 90 9.37 14.89 -0.05
N THR A 91 8.66 15.97 -0.37
CA THR A 91 9.25 17.12 -1.07
C THR A 91 10.26 17.78 -0.14
N PRO A 92 11.45 18.19 -0.63
CA PRO A 92 12.48 18.76 0.23
C PRO A 92 11.99 20.09 0.84
N ALA A 93 12.26 20.31 2.12
CA ALA A 93 11.81 21.52 2.84
C ALA A 93 12.31 22.84 2.21
N ASN A 94 13.38 22.79 1.43
CA ASN A 94 13.99 23.91 0.71
C ASN A 94 13.82 23.83 -0.82
N GLY A 95 13.06 22.86 -1.33
CA GLY A 95 12.85 22.65 -2.77
C GLY A 95 14.09 22.19 -3.54
N GLN A 96 15.18 21.77 -2.90
CA GLN A 96 16.42 21.37 -3.58
C GLN A 96 17.03 20.06 -3.04
N TYR A 97 17.06 19.03 -3.89
CA TYR A 97 18.18 18.08 -3.93
C TYR A 97 18.92 18.26 -5.26
N ARG A 98 20.26 18.26 -5.19
CA ARG A 98 21.10 18.26 -6.39
C ARG A 98 20.80 17.00 -7.20
N LYS A 99 20.63 17.13 -8.52
CA LYS A 99 20.72 15.96 -9.40
C LYS A 99 22.01 15.21 -9.04
N PHE A 100 21.90 13.91 -8.82
CA PHE A 100 23.07 13.02 -8.84
C PHE A 100 23.53 12.96 -10.31
N THR A 101 24.26 13.99 -10.74
CA THR A 101 25.05 14.00 -11.98
C THR A 101 26.48 13.64 -11.67
#